data_AF-V5DWG3-F1
#
_entry.id   AF-V5DWG3-F1
#
_cell.length_a   1.000
_cell.length_b   1.000
_cell.length_c   1.000
_cell.angle_alpha   90.00
_cell.angle_beta   90.00
_cell.angle_gamma   90.00
#
_symmetry.space_group_name_H-M   'P 1'
#
loop_
_entity.id
_entity.type
_entity.pdbx_description
1 polymer ?
#
loop_
_entity_poly.entity_id
_entity_poly.type
_entity_poly.pdbx_seq_one_letter_code
_entity_poly.pdbx_strand_id
1 'polypeptide(L)'
;MNSKSKWKSILKLEIVLSVVFLVIAGKAIADFTPDADTYKTFECKCVKETAGCQSNLLTDLSEKEIHTWYQSGYFKKGKSINLNELCYKNKDLSGGGQCCSDDKKPKSISRLFKGSINFTRDKKSTVMVKVKDASYQVPGKAMRINLSITNNGKNPVRLDEFNAASVRFQNSSVNEDIIGYPDDLLAEEGLTVSDNSPIAPGETRNVEVTASDSAWEVKRLSDLIYEPDSRLSLPGQLNFVDSSGNIQSVLVNVPLGSHLYPVWYGTNRVPVDRQNEKKGYTSEPEPNSLTHYGKCFVIIPKSHTYGSTGSPWYKRWFKESDDRLSVKELLPLTENGFLDDVRKILANQHFNDKSILVYIHGYNVNFEEAAIRAAQIGFDLKVPGITAFYSWPSQGTLLGYGADYDNIQISEDSLSRFLVKMAKNTNADRVHIVAHSMGNYGLLRAMSGATAKATDSGIKFGQIFLAAPDVDVALFRQLANIYPKVSERTTLYVSAKDKAVDASSWLRKNQPRAGYMPPITIVKGIDTIEATNIDVGLLGHSYFSEAAGILGDMHNLLLHNDPPDKRPQLIRHTTKEGAPYWAVE
;
A
#
# COMPACT_ATOMS: atom_id res chain seq x y z
N MET A 1 24.74 36.64 61.65
CA MET A 1 24.07 37.88 62.11
C MET A 1 23.36 38.46 60.90
N ASN A 2 22.05 38.24 60.81
CA ASN A 2 20.98 39.19 61.13
C ASN A 2 20.99 40.41 60.19
N SER A 3 19.92 40.79 59.50
CA SER A 3 18.49 40.50 59.68
C SER A 3 17.77 40.73 58.35
N LYS A 4 16.91 39.82 57.88
CA LYS A 4 15.43 39.88 58.00
C LYS A 4 14.84 41.19 57.42
N SER A 5 13.81 41.21 56.57
CA SER A 5 12.92 40.15 56.08
C SER A 5 11.85 40.73 55.14
N LYS A 6 11.39 39.91 54.18
CA LYS A 6 9.96 39.59 53.89
C LYS A 6 9.03 40.74 53.41
N TRP A 7 8.22 40.67 52.35
CA TRP A 7 7.45 39.58 51.71
C TRP A 7 7.12 39.91 50.23
N LYS A 8 7.31 38.92 49.34
CA LYS A 8 6.37 38.39 48.33
C LYS A 8 5.42 39.31 47.49
N SER A 9 5.63 39.24 46.17
CA SER A 9 4.68 39.12 45.02
C SER A 9 3.93 40.37 44.49
N ILE A 10 4.25 40.80 43.25
CA ILE A 10 3.42 40.73 42.01
C ILE A 10 3.88 41.73 40.92
N LEU A 11 4.17 41.18 39.72
CA LEU A 11 4.14 41.74 38.35
C LEU A 11 5.18 42.77 37.80
N LYS A 12 5.73 42.37 36.63
CA LYS A 12 6.05 43.12 35.37
C LYS A 12 7.52 43.47 35.01
N LEU A 13 8.07 42.58 34.18
CA LEU A 13 8.71 42.75 32.84
C LEU A 13 9.80 43.82 32.59
N GLU A 14 11.02 43.29 32.38
CA GLU A 14 12.17 43.73 31.55
C GLU A 14 11.83 43.77 30.02
N ILE A 15 12.55 44.37 29.04
CA ILE A 15 13.72 45.26 28.87
C ILE A 15 13.72 45.74 27.38
N VAL A 16 13.87 47.05 27.17
CA VAL A 16 14.67 47.86 26.20
C VAL A 16 15.17 47.28 24.83
N LEU A 17 14.93 47.99 23.70
CA LEU A 17 15.90 48.75 22.84
C LEU A 17 15.51 48.96 21.33
N SER A 18 15.51 50.23 20.92
CA SER A 18 15.88 50.93 19.67
C SER A 18 16.07 50.21 18.31
N VAL A 19 15.50 50.79 17.22
CA VAL A 19 16.15 50.99 15.90
C VAL A 19 15.56 52.21 15.14
N VAL A 20 16.45 53.12 14.73
CA VAL A 20 16.30 54.21 13.74
C VAL A 20 16.66 53.67 12.34
N PHE A 21 16.03 54.12 11.24
CA PHE A 21 16.72 54.66 10.03
C PHE A 21 15.78 54.87 8.82
N LEU A 22 15.93 56.05 8.20
CA LEU A 22 15.34 56.49 6.93
C LEU A 22 15.94 55.76 5.71
N VAL A 23 15.06 55.39 4.77
CA VAL A 23 15.04 55.74 3.33
C VAL A 23 16.39 55.91 2.58
N ILE A 24 16.64 55.05 1.58
CA ILE A 24 16.76 55.37 0.13
C ILE A 24 16.84 54.06 -0.69
N ALA A 25 16.17 54.06 -1.85
CA ALA A 25 16.26 53.15 -3.01
C ALA A 25 15.60 51.75 -2.96
N GLY A 26 14.41 51.68 -3.59
CA GLY A 26 14.02 50.58 -4.48
C GLY A 26 13.71 49.22 -3.85
N LYS A 27 12.51 49.05 -3.27
CA LYS A 27 11.95 47.72 -2.96
C LYS A 27 10.54 47.63 -3.54
N ALA A 28 10.40 47.00 -4.70
CA ALA A 28 9.12 46.45 -5.11
C ALA A 28 8.84 45.22 -4.23
N ILE A 29 7.99 45.42 -3.22
CA ILE A 29 7.42 44.34 -2.40
C ILE A 29 6.12 43.94 -3.10
N ALA A 30 5.97 42.67 -3.47
CA ALA A 30 4.75 42.16 -4.09
C ALA A 30 3.73 41.82 -2.99
N ASP A 31 3.11 42.87 -2.42
CA ASP A 31 2.00 42.72 -1.49
C ASP A 31 0.71 42.49 -2.29
N PHE A 32 -0.03 41.44 -1.95
CA PHE A 32 -1.32 41.10 -2.55
C PHE A 32 -2.43 41.20 -1.52
N THR A 33 -3.48 41.95 -1.86
CA THR A 33 -4.70 42.05 -1.04
C THR A 33 -5.88 41.64 -1.92
N PRO A 34 -6.55 40.50 -1.64
CA PRO A 34 -7.65 40.05 -2.47
C PRO A 34 -8.94 40.85 -2.21
N ASP A 35 -9.70 41.09 -3.27
CA ASP A 35 -11.00 41.77 -3.30
C ASP A 35 -12.17 40.86 -2.87
N ALA A 36 -11.96 39.55 -2.90
CA ALA A 36 -12.85 38.51 -2.40
C ALA A 36 -12.05 37.33 -1.84
N ASP A 37 -12.66 36.51 -1.00
CA ASP A 37 -12.02 35.26 -0.57
C ASP A 37 -11.70 34.40 -1.79
N THR A 38 -10.42 34.11 -2.01
CA THR A 38 -9.95 33.55 -3.28
C THR A 38 -8.82 32.56 -3.05
N TYR A 39 -8.84 31.45 -3.78
CA TYR A 39 -7.70 30.55 -3.86
C TYR A 39 -6.94 30.87 -5.13
N LYS A 40 -5.64 31.16 -5.03
CA LYS A 40 -4.82 31.52 -6.18
C LYS A 40 -3.53 30.72 -6.21
N THR A 41 -3.13 30.37 -7.41
CA THR A 41 -1.77 29.95 -7.72
C THR A 41 -0.93 31.19 -8.00
N PHE A 42 0.25 31.25 -7.40
CA PHE A 42 1.24 32.28 -7.62
C PHE A 42 2.56 31.62 -7.99
N GLU A 43 3.28 32.29 -8.88
CA GLU A 43 4.57 31.87 -9.36
C GLU A 43 5.64 32.35 -8.36
N CYS A 44 6.52 31.45 -7.95
CA CYS A 44 7.66 31.76 -7.11
C CYS A 44 8.94 31.54 -7.92
N LYS A 45 9.77 32.59 -7.98
CA LYS A 45 11.05 32.57 -8.68
C LYS A 45 12.19 32.64 -7.69
N CYS A 46 13.20 31.79 -7.90
CA CYS A 46 14.50 32.00 -7.28
C CYS A 46 15.42 32.83 -8.19
N VAL A 47 15.85 33.98 -7.68
CA VAL A 47 16.67 34.95 -8.40
C VAL A 47 18.01 35.14 -7.71
N LYS A 48 19.10 35.20 -8.47
CA LYS A 48 20.44 35.53 -7.95
C LYS A 48 20.58 37.04 -7.79
N GLU A 49 20.64 37.54 -6.56
CA GLU A 49 20.97 38.96 -6.29
C GLU A 49 22.47 39.09 -5.98
N THR A 50 23.14 40.02 -6.68
CA THR A 50 24.60 40.14 -6.84
C THR A 50 25.39 40.52 -5.59
N ALA A 51 24.77 40.85 -4.45
CA ALA A 51 25.49 41.41 -3.32
C ALA A 51 26.08 40.37 -2.33
N GLY A 52 25.69 39.09 -2.41
CA GLY A 52 26.08 38.07 -1.42
C GLY A 52 26.74 36.81 -1.99
N CYS A 53 26.95 36.73 -3.30
CA CYS A 53 27.40 35.51 -3.98
C CYS A 53 28.61 35.86 -4.86
N GLN A 54 29.69 36.36 -4.24
CA GLN A 54 30.91 36.77 -4.92
C GLN A 54 31.86 35.57 -5.10
N SER A 55 31.82 34.96 -6.28
CA SER A 55 33.07 34.52 -6.92
C SER A 55 33.33 35.47 -8.08
N ASN A 56 34.57 35.97 -8.19
CA ASN A 56 35.00 37.03 -9.11
C ASN A 56 35.04 36.61 -10.60
N LEU A 57 34.25 35.62 -11.02
CA LEU A 57 34.28 35.09 -12.39
C LEU A 57 32.96 35.28 -13.17
N LEU A 58 31.90 35.80 -12.55
CA LEU A 58 30.56 35.85 -13.16
C LEU A 58 29.85 37.21 -12.97
N THR A 59 30.58 38.31 -13.16
CA THR A 59 30.02 39.67 -13.14
C THR A 59 29.06 39.99 -14.31
N ASP A 60 28.93 39.09 -15.30
CA ASP A 60 28.07 39.28 -16.47
C ASP A 60 26.65 38.64 -16.37
N LEU A 61 26.25 38.11 -15.20
CA LEU A 61 24.97 37.37 -15.04
C LEU A 61 24.07 37.90 -13.90
N SER A 62 24.03 39.21 -13.66
CA SER A 62 23.00 39.78 -12.79
C SER A 62 21.61 39.56 -13.41
N GLU A 63 20.69 38.94 -12.65
CA GLU A 63 19.30 38.59 -13.04
C GLU A 63 19.04 37.25 -13.74
N LYS A 64 19.98 36.29 -13.72
CA LYS A 64 19.66 34.95 -14.25
C LYS A 64 18.67 34.22 -13.32
N GLU A 65 17.48 33.91 -13.84
CA GLU A 65 16.49 33.04 -13.21
C GLU A 65 17.11 31.64 -13.02
N ILE A 66 17.16 31.15 -11.77
CA ILE A 66 17.79 29.86 -11.45
C ILE A 66 16.77 28.74 -11.48
N HIS A 67 15.59 29.00 -10.94
CA HIS A 67 14.53 28.00 -10.78
C HIS A 67 13.20 28.69 -10.51
N THR A 68 12.13 28.14 -11.09
CA THR A 68 10.76 28.62 -10.94
C THR A 68 9.87 27.46 -10.50
N TRP A 69 8.99 27.74 -9.55
CA TRP A 69 7.99 26.79 -9.08
C TRP A 69 6.70 27.53 -8.76
N TYR A 70 5.59 26.79 -8.71
CA TYR A 70 4.27 27.35 -8.45
C TYR A 70 3.80 26.95 -7.06
N GLN A 71 3.11 27.85 -6.37
CA GLN A 71 2.47 27.58 -5.09
C GLN A 71 1.03 28.07 -5.14
N SER A 72 0.15 27.41 -4.38
CA SER A 72 -1.24 27.81 -4.30
C SER A 72 -1.66 28.01 -2.85
N GLY A 73 -2.50 29.02 -2.60
CA GLY A 73 -2.93 29.39 -1.26
C GLY A 73 -4.31 30.01 -1.23
N TYR A 74 -4.97 29.94 -0.07
CA TYR A 74 -6.24 30.60 0.19
C TYR A 74 -6.01 31.98 0.79
N PHE A 75 -6.56 33.02 0.17
CA PHE A 75 -6.40 34.42 0.57
C PHE A 75 -7.75 34.99 1.00
N LYS A 76 -7.80 35.52 2.23
CA LYS A 76 -9.01 36.15 2.77
C LYS A 76 -9.14 37.59 2.30
N LYS A 77 -10.35 37.97 1.89
CA LYS A 77 -10.73 39.32 1.47
C LYS A 77 -10.17 40.37 2.42
N GLY A 78 -9.52 41.39 1.88
CA GLY A 78 -9.02 42.54 2.63
C GLY A 78 -7.79 42.27 3.51
N LYS A 79 -7.27 41.04 3.56
CA LYS A 79 -6.02 40.73 4.26
C LYS A 79 -4.84 40.87 3.30
N SER A 80 -4.00 41.87 3.53
CA SER A 80 -2.75 42.04 2.77
C SER A 80 -1.76 40.94 3.11
N ILE A 81 -1.17 40.34 2.09
CA ILE A 81 -0.33 39.15 2.20
C ILE A 81 0.93 39.37 1.36
N ASN A 82 2.08 39.11 1.97
CA ASN A 82 3.37 39.20 1.31
C ASN A 82 3.68 37.90 0.55
N LEU A 83 3.68 37.97 -0.79
CA LEU A 83 3.87 36.78 -1.62
C LEU A 83 5.29 36.20 -1.53
N ASN A 84 6.29 37.05 -1.28
CA ASN A 84 7.67 36.61 -1.13
C ASN A 84 7.85 35.78 0.16
N GLU A 85 7.15 36.14 1.24
CA GLU A 85 7.13 35.37 2.48
C GLU A 85 6.39 34.02 2.34
N LEU A 86 5.33 33.98 1.53
CA LEU A 86 4.61 32.74 1.25
C LEU A 86 5.46 31.73 0.46
N CYS A 87 6.20 32.21 -0.55
CA CYS A 87 7.16 31.38 -1.28
C CYS A 87 8.18 30.72 -0.33
N TYR A 88 8.49 31.36 0.80
CA TYR A 88 9.38 30.85 1.84
C TYR A 88 8.70 29.82 2.78
N LYS A 89 7.51 30.11 3.33
CA LYS A 89 6.84 29.26 4.35
C LYS A 89 6.50 27.84 3.89
N ASN A 90 6.26 27.63 2.60
CA ASN A 90 5.87 26.32 2.04
C ASN A 90 7.05 25.49 1.51
N LYS A 91 8.29 25.95 1.69
CA LYS A 91 9.48 25.13 1.43
C LYS A 91 10.02 24.65 2.78
N ASP A 92 9.93 23.34 3.01
CA ASP A 92 10.49 22.72 4.21
C ASP A 92 12.01 22.98 4.25
N LEU A 93 12.50 23.58 5.34
CA LEU A 93 13.92 23.92 5.50
C LEU A 93 14.56 23.03 6.57
N SER A 94 14.42 21.72 6.43
CA SER A 94 15.32 20.74 7.02
C SER A 94 16.49 20.49 6.06
N GLY A 95 17.35 21.51 5.90
CA GLY A 95 18.55 21.45 5.06
C GLY A 95 18.81 22.74 4.30
N GLY A 96 19.54 23.66 4.92
CA GLY A 96 20.33 24.70 4.24
C GLY A 96 19.75 25.38 2.99
N GLY A 97 18.46 25.74 2.96
CA GLY A 97 17.89 26.38 1.78
C GLY A 97 18.37 27.81 1.61
N GLN A 98 19.38 27.99 0.76
CA GLN A 98 19.68 29.25 0.11
C GLN A 98 20.03 28.95 -1.35
N CYS A 99 19.56 29.78 -2.28
CA CYS A 99 19.99 29.74 -3.68
C CYS A 99 21.45 30.22 -3.89
N CYS A 100 22.25 30.34 -2.81
CA CYS A 100 23.70 30.47 -2.77
C CYS A 100 24.17 30.07 -1.36
N SER A 101 25.11 29.11 -1.22
CA SER A 101 25.78 28.82 0.06
C SER A 101 27.12 29.54 0.12
N ASP A 102 27.36 30.32 1.17
CA ASP A 102 28.72 30.66 1.59
C ASP A 102 28.80 30.53 3.12
N ASP A 103 29.69 29.67 3.60
CA ASP A 103 29.60 29.03 4.94
C ASP A 103 30.03 29.92 6.12
N LYS A 104 30.22 31.22 5.93
CA LYS A 104 30.95 32.04 6.93
C LYS A 104 30.32 33.35 7.39
N LYS A 105 29.02 33.62 7.18
CA LYS A 105 28.36 34.82 7.77
C LYS A 105 26.92 34.57 8.26
N PRO A 106 26.46 35.31 9.29
CA PRO A 106 25.09 35.24 9.78
C PRO A 106 24.10 35.74 8.71
N LYS A 107 23.04 34.95 8.48
CA LYS A 107 22.09 35.10 7.37
C LYS A 107 20.96 36.08 7.77
N SER A 108 20.92 37.28 7.18
CA SER A 108 19.75 38.18 7.29
C SER A 108 18.85 38.05 6.07
N ILE A 109 17.55 37.80 6.30
CA ILE A 109 16.54 37.55 5.27
C ILE A 109 16.10 38.87 4.66
N SER A 110 16.56 39.15 3.44
CA SER A 110 15.78 39.89 2.48
C SER A 110 16.27 39.54 1.08
N ARG A 111 15.35 39.12 0.19
CA ARG A 111 15.48 39.12 -1.29
C ARG A 111 16.04 37.88 -2.02
N LEU A 112 15.64 36.66 -1.62
CA LEU A 112 15.96 35.45 -2.44
C LEU A 112 14.78 34.88 -3.24
N PHE A 113 13.54 35.33 -3.00
CA PHE A 113 12.36 34.83 -3.68
C PHE A 113 11.45 35.97 -4.15
N LYS A 114 11.00 35.89 -5.40
CA LYS A 114 9.99 36.80 -5.98
C LYS A 114 8.72 36.03 -6.25
N GLY A 115 7.64 36.38 -5.57
CA GLY A 115 6.29 35.88 -5.82
C GLY A 115 5.52 36.84 -6.73
N SER A 116 4.91 36.32 -7.80
CA SER A 116 4.02 37.09 -8.68
C SER A 116 2.70 36.36 -8.92
N ILE A 117 1.60 37.11 -8.89
CA ILE A 117 0.29 36.62 -9.32
C ILE A 117 0.07 37.07 -10.76
N ASN A 118 0.04 36.14 -11.70
CA ASN A 118 -0.51 36.42 -13.02
C ASN A 118 -2.02 36.54 -12.89
N PHE A 119 -2.55 37.73 -13.15
CA PHE A 119 -3.98 37.98 -13.17
C PHE A 119 -4.55 37.60 -14.54
N THR A 120 -4.89 36.33 -14.69
CA THR A 120 -6.17 35.99 -15.31
C THR A 120 -7.09 35.59 -14.18
N ARG A 121 -8.15 36.37 -14.00
CA ARG A 121 -9.25 36.00 -13.11
C ARG A 121 -9.90 34.79 -13.79
N ASP A 122 -9.43 33.59 -13.48
CA ASP A 122 -10.04 32.37 -14.01
C ASP A 122 -11.53 32.46 -13.71
N LYS A 123 -12.30 32.43 -14.80
CA LYS A 123 -13.76 32.46 -14.73
C LYS A 123 -14.15 31.31 -13.81
N LYS A 124 -14.82 31.63 -12.69
CA LYS A 124 -15.26 30.62 -11.72
C LYS A 124 -15.89 29.47 -12.47
N SER A 125 -15.33 28.27 -12.32
CA SER A 125 -15.80 27.08 -13.03
C SER A 125 -17.30 26.93 -12.80
N THR A 126 -18.02 26.66 -13.89
CA THR A 126 -19.44 26.33 -13.84
C THR A 126 -19.68 24.88 -13.43
N VAL A 127 -18.62 24.07 -13.45
CA VAL A 127 -18.62 22.69 -12.96
C VAL A 127 -18.34 22.69 -11.46
N MET A 128 -19.18 22.01 -10.69
CA MET A 128 -18.95 21.72 -9.28
C MET A 128 -18.59 20.25 -9.11
N VAL A 129 -17.58 19.99 -8.28
CA VAL A 129 -17.16 18.62 -7.95
C VAL A 129 -17.20 18.42 -6.45
N LYS A 130 -17.81 17.32 -6.01
CA LYS A 130 -17.72 16.83 -4.64
C LYS A 130 -17.03 15.47 -4.66
N VAL A 131 -15.90 15.39 -3.97
CA VAL A 131 -15.22 14.11 -3.71
C VAL A 131 -16.02 13.38 -2.63
N LYS A 132 -16.55 12.19 -2.95
CA LYS A 132 -17.30 11.36 -2.01
C LYS A 132 -16.36 10.53 -1.14
N ASP A 133 -15.47 9.81 -1.79
CA ASP A 133 -14.39 9.07 -1.18
C ASP A 133 -13.23 8.94 -2.19
N ALA A 134 -12.08 8.49 -1.68
CA ALA A 134 -10.97 8.09 -2.51
C ALA A 134 -10.19 6.99 -1.81
N SER A 135 -9.56 6.15 -2.61
CA SER A 135 -8.75 5.02 -2.16
C SER A 135 -7.52 4.88 -3.01
N TYR A 136 -6.46 4.36 -2.40
CA TYR A 136 -5.20 4.14 -3.07
C TYR A 136 -4.92 2.64 -3.18
N GLN A 137 -4.64 2.15 -4.39
CA GLN A 137 -4.38 0.74 -4.61
C GLN A 137 -2.93 0.40 -4.20
N VAL A 138 -2.71 -0.74 -3.54
CA VAL A 138 -1.37 -1.23 -3.17
C VAL A 138 -1.38 -2.74 -3.30
N PRO A 139 -0.47 -3.42 -4.02
CA PRO A 139 0.46 -2.90 -5.01
C PRO A 139 -0.30 -2.47 -6.28
N GLY A 140 0.23 -1.47 -6.98
CA GLY A 140 -0.39 -0.86 -8.17
C GLY A 140 -0.61 0.64 -7.97
N LYS A 141 -0.05 1.45 -8.86
CA LYS A 141 0.11 2.90 -8.68
C LYS A 141 -1.14 3.69 -9.06
N ALA A 142 -2.30 3.24 -8.61
CA ALA A 142 -3.60 3.77 -9.01
C ALA A 142 -4.36 4.36 -7.82
N MET A 143 -4.84 5.59 -7.99
CA MET A 143 -5.77 6.25 -7.09
C MET A 143 -7.17 6.18 -7.68
N ARG A 144 -8.13 5.62 -6.93
CA ARG A 144 -9.55 5.64 -7.29
C ARG A 144 -10.28 6.72 -6.51
N ILE A 145 -11.06 7.54 -7.20
CA ILE A 145 -11.76 8.68 -6.64
C ILE A 145 -13.22 8.61 -7.07
N ASN A 146 -14.14 8.54 -6.11
CA ASN A 146 -15.57 8.64 -6.39
C ASN A 146 -16.00 10.12 -6.36
N LEU A 147 -16.42 10.62 -7.51
CA LEU A 147 -16.80 12.02 -7.70
C LEU A 147 -18.31 12.16 -7.92
N SER A 148 -18.90 13.23 -7.37
CA SER A 148 -20.19 13.76 -7.80
C SER A 148 -19.93 15.06 -8.55
N ILE A 149 -20.21 15.07 -9.85
CA ILE A 149 -19.92 16.17 -10.76
C ILE A 149 -21.23 16.80 -11.19
N THR A 150 -21.40 18.10 -11.00
CA THR A 150 -22.57 18.87 -11.43
C THR A 150 -22.15 19.93 -12.44
N ASN A 151 -22.70 19.87 -13.65
CA ASN A 151 -22.43 20.88 -14.67
C ASN A 151 -23.47 22.01 -14.61
N ASN A 152 -23.11 23.18 -14.05
CA ASN A 152 -23.98 24.37 -14.05
C ASN A 152 -23.69 25.30 -15.23
N GLY A 153 -22.91 24.83 -16.20
CA GLY A 153 -22.57 25.55 -17.43
C GLY A 153 -23.68 25.49 -18.46
N LYS A 154 -23.38 26.04 -19.64
CA LYS A 154 -24.30 26.04 -20.80
C LYS A 154 -23.96 24.97 -21.84
N ASN A 155 -22.74 24.44 -21.79
CA ASN A 155 -22.24 23.44 -22.73
C ASN A 155 -22.04 22.11 -22.00
N PRO A 156 -22.27 20.97 -22.66
CA PRO A 156 -21.84 19.67 -22.14
C PRO A 156 -20.33 19.62 -21.93
N VAL A 157 -19.87 18.94 -20.88
CA VAL A 157 -18.44 18.83 -20.54
C VAL A 157 -18.01 17.38 -20.31
N ARG A 158 -16.75 17.07 -20.54
CA ARG A 158 -16.10 15.79 -20.19
C ARG A 158 -14.93 16.01 -19.25
N LEU A 159 -14.61 15.01 -18.43
CA LEU A 159 -13.40 15.06 -17.60
C LEU A 159 -12.19 14.73 -18.48
N ASP A 160 -11.25 15.66 -18.56
CA ASP A 160 -10.08 15.59 -19.44
C ASP A 160 -8.83 15.15 -18.69
N GLU A 161 -8.55 15.80 -17.56
CA GLU A 161 -7.30 15.60 -16.83
C GLU A 161 -7.52 15.69 -15.31
N PHE A 162 -6.74 14.91 -14.57
CA PHE A 162 -6.51 15.08 -13.15
C PHE A 162 -5.04 15.41 -12.91
N ASN A 163 -4.76 16.52 -12.24
CA ASN A 163 -3.41 16.92 -11.84
C ASN A 163 -3.29 16.85 -10.32
N ALA A 164 -2.28 16.12 -9.83
CA ALA A 164 -1.94 16.07 -8.41
C ALA A 164 -0.43 16.03 -8.23
N ALA A 165 0.08 16.86 -7.30
CA ALA A 165 1.51 16.97 -7.01
C ALA A 165 2.41 17.13 -8.26
N SER A 166 1.91 17.89 -9.24
CA SER A 166 2.56 18.16 -10.54
C SER A 166 2.56 17.00 -11.55
N VAL A 167 1.97 15.84 -11.20
CA VAL A 167 1.73 14.74 -12.12
C VAL A 167 0.39 14.96 -12.83
N ARG A 168 0.39 14.90 -14.16
CA ARG A 168 -0.80 15.07 -15.01
C ARG A 168 -1.27 13.70 -15.50
N PHE A 169 -2.44 13.27 -15.04
CA PHE A 169 -3.14 12.08 -15.53
C PHE A 169 -4.15 12.50 -16.57
N GLN A 170 -3.90 12.16 -17.83
CA GLN A 170 -4.74 12.54 -18.95
C GLN A 170 -5.66 11.40 -19.38
N ASN A 171 -6.80 11.79 -19.93
CA ASN A 171 -7.67 10.87 -20.64
C ASN A 171 -7.40 11.01 -22.15
N SER A 172 -6.60 10.11 -22.70
CA SER A 172 -6.26 10.08 -24.13
C SER A 172 -7.46 10.01 -25.07
N SER A 173 -8.65 9.63 -24.57
CA SER A 173 -9.90 9.65 -25.35
C SER A 173 -10.52 11.05 -25.49
N VAL A 174 -9.95 12.05 -24.81
CA VAL A 174 -10.48 13.41 -24.72
C VAL A 174 -9.51 14.42 -25.32
N ASN A 175 -8.22 14.34 -24.98
CA ASN A 175 -7.20 15.26 -25.50
C ASN A 175 -5.79 14.63 -25.47
N GLU A 176 -4.88 15.16 -26.28
CA GLU A 176 -3.44 14.81 -26.29
C GLU A 176 -2.61 15.99 -25.74
N ASP A 177 -1.43 15.73 -25.17
CA ASP A 177 -0.57 16.84 -24.69
C ASP A 177 0.02 17.64 -25.86
N ILE A 178 -0.33 18.92 -25.90
CA ILE A 178 0.13 19.87 -26.93
C ILE A 178 1.20 20.84 -26.40
N ILE A 179 1.66 20.66 -25.15
CA ILE A 179 2.42 21.67 -24.40
C ILE A 179 3.88 21.25 -24.16
N GLY A 180 4.22 19.97 -24.33
CA GLY A 180 5.58 19.46 -24.12
C GLY A 180 5.90 19.37 -22.62
N TYR A 181 4.97 18.83 -21.84
CA TYR A 181 5.16 18.63 -20.40
C TYR A 181 6.26 17.59 -20.14
N PRO A 182 7.03 17.67 -19.03
CA PRO A 182 8.06 16.67 -18.74
C PRO A 182 7.50 15.24 -18.71
N ASP A 183 8.09 14.34 -19.50
CA ASP A 183 7.65 12.94 -19.65
C ASP A 183 7.59 12.19 -18.31
N ASP A 184 8.44 12.54 -17.34
CA ASP A 184 8.45 11.92 -16.01
C ASP A 184 7.24 12.30 -15.14
N LEU A 185 6.44 13.28 -15.57
CA LEU A 185 5.28 13.83 -14.87
C LEU A 185 3.99 13.78 -15.69
N LEU A 186 4.04 13.22 -16.90
CA LEU A 186 2.91 13.13 -17.80
C LEU A 186 2.49 11.67 -17.95
N ALA A 187 1.24 11.40 -17.59
CA ALA A 187 0.60 10.11 -17.79
C ALA A 187 -0.50 10.27 -18.85
N GLU A 188 -0.12 10.14 -20.12
CA GLU A 188 -0.98 10.39 -21.29
C GLU A 188 -2.25 9.51 -21.31
N GLU A 189 -2.13 8.27 -20.86
CA GLU A 189 -3.24 7.32 -20.67
C GLU A 189 -3.55 7.07 -19.19
N GLY A 190 -3.15 8.02 -18.33
CA GLY A 190 -3.15 7.86 -16.88
C GLY A 190 -4.51 8.01 -16.23
N LEU A 191 -5.55 8.48 -16.94
CA LEU A 191 -6.87 8.75 -16.37
C LEU A 191 -7.98 7.95 -17.07
N THR A 192 -8.61 7.06 -16.31
CA THR A 192 -9.82 6.35 -16.73
C THR A 192 -11.03 6.78 -15.92
N VAL A 193 -12.20 6.84 -16.55
CA VAL A 193 -13.44 7.31 -15.95
C VAL A 193 -14.54 6.31 -16.28
N SER A 194 -15.30 5.87 -15.26
CA SER A 194 -16.33 4.83 -15.41
C SER A 194 -17.39 5.14 -16.47
N ASP A 195 -17.73 6.42 -16.61
CA ASP A 195 -18.54 6.96 -17.70
C ASP A 195 -18.08 8.39 -17.99
N ASN A 196 -17.35 8.58 -19.10
CA ASN A 196 -16.91 9.90 -19.56
C ASN A 196 -17.75 10.46 -20.72
N SER A 197 -18.99 9.99 -20.89
CA SER A 197 -19.90 10.64 -21.83
C SER A 197 -20.15 12.10 -21.39
N PRO A 198 -20.44 13.04 -22.32
CA PRO A 198 -20.64 14.44 -21.95
C PRO A 198 -21.70 14.61 -20.85
N ILE A 199 -21.39 15.39 -19.82
CA ILE A 199 -22.30 15.75 -18.74
C ILE A 199 -23.07 17.00 -19.19
N ALA A 200 -24.38 16.86 -19.36
CA ALA A 200 -25.23 17.93 -19.89
C ALA A 200 -25.41 19.10 -18.89
N PRO A 201 -25.76 20.31 -19.36
CA PRO A 201 -26.15 21.41 -18.49
C PRO A 201 -27.25 21.03 -17.49
N GLY A 202 -27.04 21.33 -16.22
CA GLY A 202 -27.92 21.00 -15.09
C GLY A 202 -27.82 19.55 -14.59
N GLU A 203 -27.08 18.68 -15.28
CA GLU A 203 -26.91 17.29 -14.90
C GLU A 203 -25.94 17.15 -13.71
N THR A 204 -26.27 16.23 -12.79
CA THR A 204 -25.32 15.72 -11.78
C THR A 204 -25.05 14.25 -12.03
N ARG A 205 -23.77 13.89 -12.16
CA ARG A 205 -23.33 12.52 -12.40
C ARG A 205 -22.35 12.05 -11.34
N ASN A 206 -22.53 10.82 -10.91
CA ASN A 206 -21.55 10.13 -10.07
C ASN A 206 -20.65 9.28 -10.96
N VAL A 207 -19.34 9.48 -10.86
CA VAL A 207 -18.36 8.73 -11.65
C VAL A 207 -17.24 8.24 -10.74
N GLU A 208 -16.69 7.07 -11.05
CA GLU A 208 -15.43 6.61 -10.50
C GLU A 208 -14.31 7.01 -11.46
N VAL A 209 -13.29 7.69 -10.93
CA VAL A 209 -12.10 8.11 -11.67
C VAL A 209 -10.91 7.32 -11.15
N THR A 210 -10.17 6.68 -12.04
CA THR A 210 -8.91 6.01 -11.70
C THR A 210 -7.74 6.74 -12.36
N ALA A 211 -6.87 7.31 -11.54
CA ALA A 211 -5.61 7.93 -11.94
C ALA A 211 -4.46 6.95 -11.68
N SER A 212 -3.79 6.45 -12.72
CA SER A 212 -2.79 5.38 -12.63
C SER A 212 -1.57 5.70 -13.47
N ASP A 213 -0.38 5.82 -12.86
CA ASP A 213 0.87 5.97 -13.60
C ASP A 213 2.12 5.67 -12.75
N SER A 214 3.23 5.39 -13.45
CA SER A 214 4.59 5.33 -12.94
C SER A 214 5.03 6.54 -12.10
N ALA A 215 4.60 7.74 -12.48
CA ALA A 215 5.01 9.02 -11.93
C ALA A 215 4.64 9.16 -10.43
N TRP A 216 3.67 8.36 -9.94
CA TRP A 216 3.36 8.26 -8.52
C TRP A 216 4.56 7.85 -7.66
N GLU A 217 5.45 7.00 -8.17
CA GLU A 217 6.65 6.55 -7.45
C GLU A 217 7.84 7.48 -7.63
N VAL A 218 8.03 8.05 -8.84
CA VAL A 218 9.12 8.99 -9.10
C VAL A 218 9.03 10.19 -8.15
N LYS A 219 7.81 10.62 -7.83
CA LYS A 219 7.56 11.68 -6.84
C LYS A 219 7.36 11.18 -5.42
N ARG A 220 7.55 9.88 -5.16
CA ARG A 220 7.37 9.24 -3.86
C ARG A 220 6.01 9.57 -3.24
N LEU A 221 5.00 9.82 -4.08
CA LEU A 221 3.65 10.07 -3.59
C LEU A 221 3.10 8.79 -2.92
N SER A 222 3.53 7.62 -3.37
CA SER A 222 3.26 6.33 -2.72
C SER A 222 3.86 6.26 -1.32
N ASP A 223 4.95 6.97 -1.06
CA ASP A 223 5.60 6.99 0.25
C ASP A 223 4.89 7.94 1.22
N LEU A 224 4.12 8.90 0.69
CA LEU A 224 3.22 9.75 1.45
C LEU A 224 2.19 8.92 2.25
N ILE A 225 2.03 7.62 1.96
CA ILE A 225 1.22 6.65 2.69
C ILE A 225 1.87 6.19 4.00
N TYR A 226 3.20 6.18 4.05
CA TYR A 226 4.00 5.74 5.20
C TYR A 226 4.46 6.92 6.07
N GLU A 227 4.16 8.15 5.69
CA GLU A 227 4.51 9.33 6.47
C GLU A 227 3.61 9.45 7.72
N PRO A 228 4.19 9.68 8.92
CA PRO A 228 3.41 9.81 10.15
C PRO A 228 2.50 11.06 10.15
N ASP A 229 2.80 12.05 9.31
CA ASP A 229 2.11 13.34 9.19
C ASP A 229 1.36 13.52 7.86
N SER A 230 1.06 12.43 7.12
CA SER A 230 0.34 12.50 5.84
C SER A 230 -0.89 13.39 5.99
N ARG A 231 -0.83 14.59 5.38
CA ARG A 231 -1.96 15.53 5.34
C ARG A 231 -3.18 14.71 4.94
N LEU A 232 -4.28 14.82 5.68
CA LEU A 232 -5.49 13.98 5.57
C LEU A 232 -6.12 13.94 4.16
N SER A 233 -5.58 14.70 3.21
CA SER A 233 -6.04 14.87 1.86
C SER A 233 -4.93 15.35 0.92
N LEU A 234 -4.90 14.84 -0.30
CA LEU A 234 -4.08 15.27 -1.42
C LEU A 234 -4.81 16.35 -2.23
N PRO A 235 -4.29 17.59 -2.29
CA PRO A 235 -4.81 18.60 -3.19
C PRO A 235 -4.63 18.17 -4.65
N GLY A 236 -5.65 18.40 -5.48
CA GLY A 236 -5.60 18.14 -6.91
C GLY A 236 -6.47 19.10 -7.71
N GLN A 237 -6.35 19.04 -9.03
CA GLN A 237 -7.11 19.83 -9.98
C GLN A 237 -7.71 18.90 -11.03
N LEU A 238 -9.01 19.03 -11.28
CA LEU A 238 -9.72 18.35 -12.37
C LEU A 238 -9.99 19.36 -13.48
N ASN A 239 -9.62 19.02 -14.71
CA ASN A 239 -9.89 19.84 -15.88
C ASN A 239 -11.03 19.21 -16.68
N PHE A 240 -12.03 20.03 -17.03
CA PHE A 240 -13.17 19.65 -17.84
C PHE A 240 -13.14 20.37 -19.17
N VAL A 241 -13.40 19.67 -20.27
CA VAL A 241 -13.41 20.26 -21.61
C VAL A 241 -14.80 20.21 -22.22
N ASP A 242 -15.20 21.28 -22.92
CA ASP A 242 -16.41 21.29 -23.74
C ASP A 242 -16.12 20.98 -25.22
N SER A 243 -17.17 20.84 -26.05
CA SER A 243 -17.02 20.54 -27.49
C SER A 243 -16.28 21.61 -28.30
N SER A 244 -16.05 22.80 -27.73
CA SER A 244 -15.31 23.89 -28.36
C SER A 244 -13.85 23.95 -27.90
N GLY A 245 -13.42 23.02 -27.03
CA GLY A 245 -12.07 22.99 -26.47
C GLY A 245 -11.87 23.92 -25.27
N ASN A 246 -12.94 24.51 -24.71
CA ASN A 246 -12.80 25.37 -23.54
C ASN A 246 -12.58 24.53 -22.29
N ILE A 247 -11.51 24.83 -21.55
CA ILE A 247 -11.18 24.13 -20.31
C ILE A 247 -11.77 24.86 -19.10
N GLN A 248 -12.37 24.10 -18.19
CA GLN A 248 -12.82 24.55 -16.88
C GLN A 248 -12.13 23.74 -15.79
N SER A 249 -11.37 24.41 -14.93
CA SER A 249 -10.61 23.75 -13.86
C SER A 249 -11.34 23.82 -12.53
N VAL A 250 -11.38 22.70 -11.80
CA VAL A 250 -11.97 22.58 -10.47
C VAL A 250 -10.92 22.04 -9.51
N LEU A 251 -10.61 22.79 -8.47
CA LEU A 251 -9.75 22.33 -7.40
C LEU A 251 -10.51 21.36 -6.49
N VAL A 252 -9.88 20.23 -6.19
CA VAL A 252 -10.41 19.20 -5.31
C VAL A 252 -9.40 18.89 -4.22
N ASN A 253 -9.91 18.40 -3.09
CA ASN A 253 -9.07 17.89 -2.04
C ASN A 253 -9.45 16.42 -1.83
N VAL A 254 -8.56 15.54 -2.24
CA VAL A 254 -8.82 14.10 -2.31
C VAL A 254 -8.41 13.48 -0.98
N PRO A 255 -9.34 12.96 -0.15
CA PRO A 255 -8.95 12.34 1.10
C PRO A 255 -8.04 11.15 0.78
N LEU A 256 -6.86 11.10 1.36
CA LEU A 256 -6.05 9.87 1.33
C LEU A 256 -6.80 8.92 2.27
N GLY A 257 -7.71 8.10 1.74
CA GLY A 257 -8.61 7.26 2.52
C GLY A 257 -7.92 5.98 3.03
N SER A 258 -8.67 4.88 3.02
CA SER A 258 -8.13 3.53 3.19
C SER A 258 -7.35 3.06 1.95
N HIS A 259 -6.42 2.14 2.15
CA HIS A 259 -5.77 1.44 1.04
C HIS A 259 -6.71 0.35 0.51
N LEU A 260 -6.78 0.19 -0.81
CA LEU A 260 -7.42 -0.96 -1.44
C LEU A 260 -6.33 -1.92 -1.91
N TYR A 261 -6.21 -3.03 -1.21
CA TYR A 261 -5.25 -4.07 -1.53
C TYR A 261 -5.91 -5.14 -2.40
N PRO A 262 -5.53 -5.29 -3.69
CA PRO A 262 -6.06 -6.34 -4.53
C PRO A 262 -5.40 -7.67 -4.15
N VAL A 263 -6.22 -8.69 -3.94
CA VAL A 263 -5.77 -10.08 -3.80
C VAL A 263 -6.44 -10.96 -4.84
N TRP A 264 -5.62 -11.67 -5.61
CA TRP A 264 -6.07 -12.62 -6.61
C TRP A 264 -6.49 -13.91 -5.93
N TYR A 265 -7.55 -14.57 -6.40
CA TYR A 265 -7.98 -15.84 -5.81
C TYR A 265 -8.18 -16.94 -6.84
N GLY A 266 -7.89 -18.16 -6.38
CA GLY A 266 -8.46 -19.39 -6.91
C GLY A 266 -9.27 -20.08 -5.81
N THR A 267 -10.46 -20.60 -6.12
CA THR A 267 -11.27 -21.33 -5.13
C THR A 267 -12.05 -22.46 -5.78
N ASN A 268 -12.13 -23.60 -5.11
CA ASN A 268 -13.04 -24.69 -5.47
C ASN A 268 -14.26 -24.75 -4.54
N ARG A 269 -14.64 -23.63 -3.94
CA ARG A 269 -15.89 -23.47 -3.20
C ARG A 269 -17.05 -23.27 -4.19
N VAL A 270 -18.23 -23.77 -3.85
CA VAL A 270 -19.47 -23.48 -4.60
C VAL A 270 -19.84 -21.99 -4.43
N PRO A 271 -20.14 -21.25 -5.50
CA PRO A 271 -20.67 -19.90 -5.38
C PRO A 271 -21.97 -19.86 -4.56
N VAL A 272 -22.15 -18.83 -3.73
CA VAL A 272 -23.42 -18.60 -3.01
C VAL A 272 -24.58 -18.49 -4.00
N ASP A 273 -24.31 -17.88 -5.16
CA ASP A 273 -25.24 -17.78 -6.28
C ASP A 273 -24.48 -18.07 -7.57
N ARG A 274 -24.78 -19.20 -8.22
CA ARG A 274 -24.12 -19.63 -9.47
C ARG A 274 -24.33 -18.67 -10.64
N GLN A 275 -25.34 -17.80 -10.58
CA GLN A 275 -25.58 -16.78 -11.61
C GLN A 275 -24.88 -15.46 -11.27
N ASN A 276 -24.45 -15.29 -10.02
CA ASN A 276 -23.80 -14.07 -9.55
C ASN A 276 -22.75 -14.37 -8.46
N GLU A 277 -21.55 -14.75 -8.92
CA GLU A 277 -20.42 -15.06 -8.04
C GLU A 277 -19.97 -13.87 -7.18
N LYS A 278 -20.40 -12.63 -7.48
CA LYS A 278 -20.10 -11.45 -6.63
C LYS A 278 -20.72 -11.54 -5.24
N LYS A 279 -21.67 -12.45 -5.01
CA LYS A 279 -22.24 -12.74 -3.69
C LYS A 279 -21.32 -13.59 -2.79
N GLY A 280 -20.17 -14.02 -3.30
CA GLY A 280 -19.19 -14.81 -2.55
C GLY A 280 -19.38 -16.31 -2.74
N TYR A 281 -18.67 -17.08 -1.90
CA TYR A 281 -18.57 -18.52 -1.99
C TYR A 281 -18.91 -19.20 -0.66
N THR A 282 -19.46 -20.41 -0.72
CA THR A 282 -19.88 -21.21 0.44
C THR A 282 -18.71 -22.03 1.01
N SER A 283 -19.01 -22.93 1.96
CA SER A 283 -18.07 -23.93 2.48
C SER A 283 -18.22 -25.30 1.82
N GLU A 284 -19.00 -25.39 0.74
CA GLU A 284 -19.20 -26.63 0.00
C GLU A 284 -18.16 -26.76 -1.11
N PRO A 285 -17.57 -27.96 -1.33
CA PRO A 285 -16.69 -28.21 -2.45
C PRO A 285 -17.46 -28.26 -3.78
N GLU A 286 -16.92 -27.63 -4.83
CA GLU A 286 -17.44 -27.79 -6.19
C GLU A 286 -17.24 -29.23 -6.69
N PRO A 287 -18.24 -29.83 -7.36
CA PRO A 287 -18.05 -31.08 -8.07
C PRO A 287 -16.96 -30.96 -9.14
N ASN A 288 -16.32 -32.09 -9.44
CA ASN A 288 -15.27 -32.20 -10.48
C ASN A 288 -14.05 -31.30 -10.27
N SER A 289 -13.80 -30.80 -9.06
CA SER A 289 -12.63 -29.96 -8.79
C SER A 289 -12.57 -28.71 -9.69
N LEU A 290 -13.74 -28.10 -9.97
CA LEU A 290 -13.78 -26.82 -10.69
C LEU A 290 -13.14 -25.72 -9.84
N THR A 291 -12.29 -24.90 -10.45
CA THR A 291 -11.68 -23.74 -9.80
C THR A 291 -12.27 -22.46 -10.40
N HIS A 292 -12.85 -21.63 -9.53
CA HIS A 292 -13.29 -20.27 -9.81
C HIS A 292 -12.14 -19.30 -9.55
N TYR A 293 -12.06 -18.24 -10.35
CA TYR A 293 -10.97 -17.26 -10.29
C TYR A 293 -11.53 -15.85 -10.14
N GLY A 294 -10.71 -14.95 -9.60
CA GLY A 294 -11.07 -13.54 -9.54
C GLY A 294 -10.11 -12.73 -8.69
N LYS A 295 -10.60 -11.57 -8.25
CA LYS A 295 -9.88 -10.61 -7.43
C LYS A 295 -10.79 -10.06 -6.34
N CYS A 296 -10.30 -9.98 -5.10
CA CYS A 296 -10.94 -9.23 -4.04
C CYS A 296 -10.17 -7.93 -3.80
N PHE A 297 -10.88 -6.83 -3.57
CA PHE A 297 -10.28 -5.59 -3.08
C PHE A 297 -10.52 -5.47 -1.59
N VAL A 298 -9.46 -5.52 -0.80
CA VAL A 298 -9.52 -5.44 0.66
C VAL A 298 -9.15 -4.05 1.12
N ILE A 299 -10.00 -3.44 1.94
CA ILE A 299 -9.70 -2.20 2.63
C ILE A 299 -8.68 -2.48 3.73
N ILE A 300 -7.55 -1.76 3.70
CA ILE A 300 -6.58 -1.68 4.79
C ILE A 300 -6.68 -0.26 5.37
N PRO A 301 -7.19 -0.10 6.61
CA PRO A 301 -7.32 1.21 7.21
C PRO A 301 -5.97 1.79 7.61
N LYS A 302 -5.87 3.12 7.75
CA LYS A 302 -4.63 3.78 8.21
C LYS A 302 -4.19 3.36 9.61
N SER A 303 -5.14 3.00 10.45
CA SER A 303 -4.93 2.49 11.80
C SER A 303 -4.50 1.01 11.83
N HIS A 304 -4.32 0.38 10.66
CA HIS A 304 -3.83 -0.99 10.55
C HIS A 304 -2.52 -1.16 11.33
N THR A 305 -2.46 -2.24 12.11
CA THR A 305 -1.27 -2.59 12.89
C THR A 305 -0.64 -3.79 12.24
N TYR A 306 0.68 -3.73 12.03
CA TYR A 306 1.47 -4.81 11.46
C TYR A 306 1.13 -6.16 12.10
N GLY A 307 0.79 -7.14 11.26
CA GLY A 307 0.42 -8.48 11.66
C GLY A 307 -1.07 -8.70 11.96
N SER A 308 -1.84 -7.63 12.22
CA SER A 308 -3.22 -7.73 12.70
C SER A 308 -4.24 -7.69 11.58
N THR A 309 -5.36 -8.41 11.72
CA THR A 309 -6.55 -8.19 10.87
C THR A 309 -7.55 -7.19 11.47
N GLY A 310 -7.21 -6.59 12.61
CA GLY A 310 -8.02 -5.62 13.36
C GLY A 310 -8.25 -6.02 14.82
N SER A 311 -8.59 -5.04 15.66
CA SER A 311 -8.80 -5.25 17.09
C SER A 311 -10.11 -5.99 17.39
N PRO A 312 -10.14 -6.87 18.41
CA PRO A 312 -11.37 -7.45 18.92
C PRO A 312 -12.38 -6.37 19.32
N TRP A 313 -13.67 -6.69 19.16
CA TRP A 313 -14.76 -5.72 19.32
C TRP A 313 -14.75 -4.96 20.65
N TYR A 314 -14.34 -5.61 21.75
CA TYR A 314 -14.31 -5.03 23.10
C TYR A 314 -13.20 -3.98 23.28
N LYS A 315 -12.05 -4.12 22.60
CA LYS A 315 -10.98 -3.10 22.65
C LYS A 315 -11.33 -1.83 21.87
N ARG A 316 -12.33 -1.91 20.98
CA ARG A 316 -12.74 -0.79 20.12
C ARG A 316 -13.72 0.18 20.77
N TRP A 317 -14.37 -0.20 21.88
CA TRP A 317 -15.27 0.72 22.58
C TRP A 317 -14.53 2.01 23.00
N PHE A 318 -13.21 1.93 23.18
CA PHE A 318 -12.34 3.05 23.58
C PHE A 318 -11.47 3.60 22.43
N LYS A 319 -11.63 3.13 21.17
CA LYS A 319 -10.85 3.60 20.01
C LYS A 319 -11.72 4.49 19.11
N GLU A 320 -11.18 5.65 18.72
CA GLU A 320 -11.84 6.58 17.79
C GLU A 320 -11.77 6.14 16.31
N SER A 321 -10.98 5.10 15.97
CA SER A 321 -10.79 4.60 14.58
C SER A 321 -10.94 3.08 14.47
N ASP A 322 -11.53 2.60 13.36
CA ASP A 322 -11.64 1.16 13.03
C ASP A 322 -10.37 0.69 12.32
N ASP A 323 -9.68 -0.29 12.91
CA ASP A 323 -8.43 -0.88 12.41
C ASP A 323 -8.65 -2.20 11.67
N ARG A 324 -9.91 -2.59 11.42
CA ARG A 324 -10.23 -3.83 10.71
C ARG A 324 -10.03 -3.73 9.22
N LEU A 325 -9.46 -4.79 8.68
CA LEU A 325 -9.50 -5.06 7.25
C LEU A 325 -10.88 -5.58 6.87
N SER A 326 -11.33 -5.25 5.66
CA SER A 326 -12.64 -5.70 5.16
C SER A 326 -12.65 -5.85 3.65
N VAL A 327 -13.38 -6.83 3.11
CA VAL A 327 -13.53 -6.97 1.66
C VAL A 327 -14.51 -5.89 1.17
N LYS A 328 -14.03 -5.00 0.29
CA LYS A 328 -14.82 -3.94 -0.32
C LYS A 328 -15.56 -4.42 -1.56
N GLU A 329 -14.89 -5.21 -2.39
CA GLU A 329 -15.39 -5.65 -3.68
C GLU A 329 -14.86 -7.05 -4.02
N LEU A 330 -15.73 -7.85 -4.63
CA LEU A 330 -15.40 -9.14 -5.24
C LEU A 330 -15.62 -9.04 -6.74
N LEU A 331 -14.57 -9.31 -7.51
CA LEU A 331 -14.57 -9.29 -8.97
C LEU A 331 -14.24 -10.70 -9.51
N PRO A 332 -15.26 -11.52 -9.81
CA PRO A 332 -15.09 -12.80 -10.48
C PRO A 332 -14.51 -12.60 -11.88
N LEU A 333 -13.57 -13.47 -12.28
CA LEU A 333 -12.92 -13.46 -13.58
C LEU A 333 -12.96 -14.86 -14.20
N THR A 334 -13.01 -14.90 -15.52
CA THR A 334 -12.69 -16.15 -16.22
C THR A 334 -11.23 -16.51 -15.99
N GLU A 335 -10.86 -17.78 -16.13
CA GLU A 335 -9.48 -18.22 -15.97
C GLU A 335 -8.51 -17.43 -16.87
N ASN A 336 -8.86 -17.25 -18.15
CA ASN A 336 -8.05 -16.46 -19.08
C ASN A 336 -7.97 -14.99 -18.65
N GLY A 337 -9.09 -14.39 -18.24
CA GLY A 337 -9.12 -13.01 -17.73
C GLY A 337 -8.27 -12.83 -16.48
N PHE A 338 -8.27 -13.80 -15.58
CA PHE A 338 -7.40 -13.85 -14.40
C PHE A 338 -5.92 -13.89 -14.79
N LEU A 339 -5.53 -14.81 -15.68
CA LEU A 339 -4.13 -14.93 -16.12
C LEU A 339 -3.66 -13.70 -16.89
N ASP A 340 -4.51 -13.11 -17.74
CA ASP A 340 -4.23 -11.87 -18.45
C ASP A 340 -4.03 -10.70 -17.49
N ASP A 341 -4.89 -10.57 -16.48
CA ASP A 341 -4.80 -9.52 -15.48
C ASP A 341 -3.52 -9.64 -14.63
N VAL A 342 -3.16 -10.86 -14.20
CA VAL A 342 -1.88 -11.12 -13.51
C VAL A 342 -0.69 -10.78 -14.40
N ARG A 343 -0.69 -11.24 -15.66
CA ARG A 343 0.39 -10.95 -16.63
C ARG A 343 0.56 -9.46 -16.87
N LYS A 344 -0.54 -8.72 -17.03
CA LYS A 344 -0.53 -7.27 -17.23
C LYS A 344 0.13 -6.55 -16.07
N ILE A 345 -0.17 -6.95 -14.84
CA ILE A 345 0.41 -6.34 -13.65
C ILE A 345 1.88 -6.68 -13.53
N LEU A 346 2.27 -7.95 -13.67
CA LEU A 346 3.68 -8.35 -13.63
C LEU A 346 4.52 -7.81 -14.79
N ALA A 347 3.91 -7.50 -15.93
CA ALA A 347 4.59 -6.85 -17.06
C ALA A 347 4.90 -5.37 -16.82
N ASN A 348 4.31 -4.75 -15.79
CA ASN A 348 4.56 -3.37 -15.46
C ASN A 348 6.06 -3.18 -15.10
N GLN A 349 6.74 -2.27 -15.79
CA GLN A 349 8.20 -2.08 -15.76
C GLN A 349 8.76 -1.66 -14.39
N HIS A 350 7.90 -1.44 -13.40
CA HIS A 350 8.26 -1.01 -12.05
C HIS A 350 8.42 -2.14 -11.05
N PHE A 351 8.02 -3.36 -11.40
CA PHE A 351 8.37 -4.52 -10.61
C PHE A 351 9.78 -4.96 -11.01
N ASN A 352 10.78 -4.56 -10.22
CA ASN A 352 12.16 -5.06 -10.36
C ASN A 352 12.26 -6.58 -10.15
N ASP A 353 11.26 -7.18 -9.50
CA ASP A 353 11.13 -8.62 -9.28
C ASP A 353 9.67 -9.04 -9.51
N LYS A 354 9.40 -9.87 -10.52
CA LYS A 354 8.04 -10.30 -10.87
C LYS A 354 7.59 -11.45 -9.98
N SER A 355 7.45 -11.15 -8.70
CA SER A 355 7.15 -12.13 -7.66
C SER A 355 5.66 -12.27 -7.39
N ILE A 356 5.21 -13.52 -7.22
CA ILE A 356 3.86 -13.84 -6.75
C ILE A 356 3.98 -14.43 -5.35
N LEU A 357 3.20 -13.94 -4.39
CA LEU A 357 2.99 -14.62 -3.12
C LEU A 357 1.63 -15.30 -3.11
N VAL A 358 1.58 -16.63 -2.96
CA VAL A 358 0.35 -17.40 -2.81
C VAL A 358 0.12 -17.78 -1.34
N TYR A 359 -0.96 -17.31 -0.74
CA TYR A 359 -1.40 -17.71 0.59
C TYR A 359 -2.40 -18.89 0.52
N ILE A 360 -2.18 -19.92 1.34
CA ILE A 360 -3.08 -21.06 1.49
C ILE A 360 -3.51 -21.12 2.95
N HIS A 361 -4.80 -20.85 3.19
CA HIS A 361 -5.34 -20.75 4.55
C HIS A 361 -5.46 -22.12 5.26
N GLY A 362 -5.64 -22.07 6.57
CA GLY A 362 -5.83 -23.23 7.45
C GLY A 362 -7.29 -23.63 7.64
N TYR A 363 -7.53 -24.48 8.64
CA TYR A 363 -8.87 -24.89 9.06
C TYR A 363 -9.65 -23.73 9.70
N ASN A 364 -10.97 -23.84 9.79
CA ASN A 364 -11.83 -22.82 10.39
C ASN A 364 -11.63 -21.43 9.76
N VAL A 365 -11.64 -21.36 8.42
CA VAL A 365 -11.51 -20.10 7.67
C VAL A 365 -12.52 -20.07 6.53
N ASN A 366 -13.37 -19.06 6.49
CA ASN A 366 -14.26 -18.83 5.35
C ASN A 366 -13.56 -18.05 4.21
N PHE A 367 -14.24 -17.88 3.07
CA PHE A 367 -13.65 -17.21 1.91
C PHE A 367 -13.22 -15.75 2.18
N GLU A 368 -14.04 -14.98 2.90
CA GLU A 368 -13.75 -13.57 3.19
C GLU A 368 -12.56 -13.43 4.14
N GLU A 369 -12.51 -14.26 5.18
CA GLU A 369 -11.38 -14.33 6.12
C GLU A 369 -10.07 -14.71 5.41
N ALA A 370 -10.12 -15.64 4.45
CA ALA A 370 -8.96 -15.99 3.64
C ALA A 370 -8.47 -14.80 2.80
N ALA A 371 -9.38 -14.04 2.19
CA ALA A 371 -9.04 -12.84 1.41
C ALA A 371 -8.42 -11.75 2.30
N ILE A 372 -9.02 -11.49 3.46
CA ILE A 372 -8.53 -10.50 4.44
C ILE A 372 -7.12 -10.88 4.92
N ARG A 373 -6.89 -12.16 5.27
CA ARG A 373 -5.57 -12.62 5.72
C ARG A 373 -4.53 -12.56 4.61
N ALA A 374 -4.90 -12.89 3.37
CA ALA A 374 -4.01 -12.73 2.22
C ALA A 374 -3.59 -11.27 2.03
N ALA A 375 -4.54 -10.33 2.12
CA ALA A 375 -4.25 -8.91 1.99
C ALA A 375 -3.36 -8.38 3.12
N GLN A 376 -3.61 -8.81 4.36
CA GLN A 376 -2.76 -8.50 5.51
C GLN A 376 -1.32 -8.95 5.27
N ILE A 377 -1.12 -10.23 4.93
CA ILE A 377 0.21 -10.79 4.68
C ILE A 377 0.90 -10.05 3.52
N GLY A 378 0.19 -9.85 2.41
CA GLY A 378 0.74 -9.16 1.23
C GLY A 378 1.20 -7.73 1.53
N PHE A 379 0.35 -6.97 2.23
CA PHE A 379 0.62 -5.59 2.62
C PHE A 379 1.77 -5.49 3.62
N ASP A 380 1.75 -6.31 4.67
CA ASP A 380 2.75 -6.27 5.73
C ASP A 380 4.13 -6.75 5.23
N LEU A 381 4.17 -7.77 4.38
CA LEU A 381 5.41 -8.23 3.76
C LEU A 381 5.91 -7.32 2.63
N LYS A 382 5.13 -6.29 2.25
CA LYS A 382 5.42 -5.40 1.11
C LYS A 382 5.80 -6.20 -0.13
N VAL A 383 4.97 -7.19 -0.48
CA VAL A 383 5.26 -8.11 -1.58
C VAL A 383 5.53 -7.31 -2.86
N PRO A 384 6.71 -7.47 -3.49
CA PRO A 384 7.14 -6.63 -4.62
C PRO A 384 6.44 -6.98 -5.93
N GLY A 385 5.32 -7.67 -5.91
CA GLY A 385 4.57 -8.10 -7.09
C GLY A 385 3.10 -8.32 -6.74
N ILE A 386 2.53 -9.50 -7.01
CA ILE A 386 1.13 -9.76 -6.68
C ILE A 386 0.97 -10.68 -5.47
N THR A 387 -0.12 -10.48 -4.73
CA THR A 387 -0.55 -11.41 -3.67
C THR A 387 -1.80 -12.15 -4.13
N ALA A 388 -1.73 -13.47 -4.14
CA ALA A 388 -2.84 -14.35 -4.42
C ALA A 388 -3.15 -15.24 -3.22
N PHE A 389 -4.34 -15.83 -3.18
CA PHE A 389 -4.67 -16.88 -2.24
C PHE A 389 -5.45 -18.01 -2.89
N TYR A 390 -5.28 -19.22 -2.36
CA TYR A 390 -6.12 -20.34 -2.70
C TYR A 390 -7.10 -20.61 -1.55
N SER A 391 -8.39 -20.52 -1.83
CA SER A 391 -9.44 -20.79 -0.84
C SER A 391 -10.09 -22.14 -1.09
N TRP A 392 -9.74 -23.11 -0.25
CA TRP A 392 -10.38 -24.43 -0.22
C TRP A 392 -11.61 -24.38 0.71
N PRO A 393 -12.58 -25.31 0.58
CA PRO A 393 -13.89 -25.23 1.23
C PRO A 393 -13.85 -25.62 2.72
N SER A 394 -13.12 -24.84 3.53
CA SER A 394 -13.21 -24.95 4.99
C SER A 394 -14.56 -24.42 5.48
N GLN A 395 -15.11 -25.10 6.48
CA GLN A 395 -16.38 -24.84 7.13
C GLN A 395 -16.41 -23.52 7.89
N GLY A 396 -15.26 -22.94 8.26
CA GLY A 396 -15.23 -21.72 9.07
C GLY A 396 -15.81 -21.92 10.49
N THR A 397 -15.80 -23.15 10.99
CA THR A 397 -16.25 -23.47 12.35
C THR A 397 -15.27 -24.42 13.07
N LEU A 398 -15.15 -24.27 14.39
CA LEU A 398 -14.25 -25.11 15.20
C LEU A 398 -14.64 -26.59 15.20
N LEU A 399 -15.93 -26.89 15.20
CA LEU A 399 -16.45 -28.27 15.20
C LEU A 399 -16.38 -28.92 13.81
N GLY A 400 -16.08 -28.15 12.77
CA GLY A 400 -15.99 -28.61 11.38
C GLY A 400 -14.71 -29.37 11.01
N TYR A 401 -13.83 -29.66 11.97
CA TYR A 401 -12.50 -30.24 11.70
C TYR A 401 -12.52 -31.48 10.79
N GLY A 402 -13.44 -32.42 11.02
CA GLY A 402 -13.55 -33.65 10.21
C GLY A 402 -13.92 -33.35 8.76
N ALA A 403 -14.93 -32.51 8.55
CA ALA A 403 -15.34 -32.07 7.22
C ALA A 403 -14.22 -31.25 6.53
N ASP A 404 -13.51 -30.40 7.27
CA ASP A 404 -12.35 -29.65 6.77
C ASP A 404 -11.24 -30.59 6.28
N TYR A 405 -10.98 -31.68 7.01
CA TYR A 405 -9.98 -32.67 6.65
C TYR A 405 -10.34 -33.44 5.36
N ASP A 406 -11.63 -33.73 5.14
CA ASP A 406 -12.10 -34.33 3.88
C ASP A 406 -12.08 -33.30 2.73
N ASN A 407 -12.49 -32.07 3.01
CA ASN A 407 -12.55 -30.99 2.02
C ASN A 407 -11.16 -30.58 1.51
N ILE A 408 -10.13 -30.54 2.36
CA ILE A 408 -8.76 -30.26 1.91
C ILE A 408 -8.21 -31.40 1.02
N GLN A 409 -8.56 -32.66 1.31
CA GLN A 409 -8.19 -33.81 0.46
C GLN A 409 -8.86 -33.72 -0.91
N ILE A 410 -10.16 -33.40 -0.95
CA ILE A 410 -10.90 -33.16 -2.20
C ILE A 410 -10.28 -32.02 -3.02
N SER A 411 -9.67 -31.04 -2.34
CA SER A 411 -9.08 -29.85 -2.96
C SER A 411 -7.65 -30.07 -3.50
N GLU A 412 -7.01 -31.23 -3.27
CA GLU A 412 -5.62 -31.50 -3.65
C GLU A 412 -5.34 -31.23 -5.14
N ASP A 413 -6.21 -31.72 -6.03
CA ASP A 413 -6.02 -31.56 -7.48
C ASP A 413 -6.24 -30.12 -7.95
N SER A 414 -7.28 -29.46 -7.43
CA SER A 414 -7.58 -28.06 -7.75
C SER A 414 -6.46 -27.11 -7.30
N LEU A 415 -5.97 -27.32 -6.07
CA LEU A 415 -4.83 -26.57 -5.52
C LEU A 415 -3.57 -26.80 -6.35
N SER A 416 -3.28 -28.06 -6.72
CA SER A 416 -2.15 -28.40 -7.59
C SER A 416 -2.23 -27.68 -8.94
N ARG A 417 -3.38 -27.73 -9.61
CA ARG A 417 -3.60 -27.03 -10.88
C ARG A 417 -3.47 -25.52 -10.75
N PHE A 418 -3.98 -24.93 -9.67
CA PHE A 418 -3.82 -23.51 -9.39
C PHE A 418 -2.34 -23.13 -9.27
N LEU A 419 -1.58 -23.81 -8.42
CA LEU A 419 -0.15 -23.53 -8.21
C LEU A 419 0.67 -23.70 -9.50
N VAL A 420 0.39 -24.74 -10.29
CA VAL A 420 1.02 -24.95 -11.59
C VAL A 420 0.71 -23.83 -12.57
N LYS A 421 -0.54 -23.35 -12.64
CA LYS A 421 -0.92 -22.20 -13.48
C LYS A 421 -0.22 -20.93 -13.04
N MET A 422 -0.17 -20.67 -11.73
CA MET A 422 0.54 -19.51 -11.18
C MET A 422 2.02 -19.53 -11.55
N ALA A 423 2.66 -20.71 -11.59
CA ALA A 423 4.07 -20.82 -11.97
C ALA A 423 4.34 -20.81 -13.47
N LYS A 424 3.43 -21.35 -14.30
CA LYS A 424 3.67 -21.54 -15.75
C LYS A 424 3.01 -20.50 -16.66
N ASN A 425 1.91 -19.87 -16.23
CA ASN A 425 1.04 -19.11 -17.13
C ASN A 425 0.98 -17.60 -16.83
N THR A 426 1.74 -17.13 -15.83
CA THR A 426 1.73 -15.73 -15.36
C THR A 426 2.96 -14.93 -15.76
N ASN A 427 3.99 -15.57 -16.33
CA ASN A 427 5.32 -14.99 -16.58
C ASN A 427 6.01 -14.41 -15.32
N ALA A 428 5.67 -14.93 -14.13
CA ALA A 428 6.36 -14.60 -12.90
C ALA A 428 7.79 -15.16 -12.87
N ASP A 429 8.71 -14.41 -12.30
CA ASP A 429 10.09 -14.87 -12.07
C ASP A 429 10.12 -15.86 -10.90
N ARG A 430 9.31 -15.60 -9.86
CA ARG A 430 9.20 -16.42 -8.65
C ARG A 430 7.75 -16.53 -8.19
N VAL A 431 7.39 -17.72 -7.76
CA VAL A 431 6.13 -17.97 -7.03
C VAL A 431 6.47 -18.46 -5.63
N HIS A 432 6.28 -17.58 -4.65
CA HIS A 432 6.40 -17.84 -3.23
C HIS A 432 5.08 -18.38 -2.67
N ILE A 433 5.13 -19.21 -1.63
CA ILE A 433 3.95 -19.84 -1.03
C ILE A 433 4.00 -19.72 0.49
N VAL A 434 2.92 -19.27 1.09
CA VAL A 434 2.70 -19.33 2.55
C VAL A 434 1.52 -20.25 2.80
N ALA A 435 1.76 -21.40 3.45
CA ALA A 435 0.70 -22.32 3.85
C ALA A 435 0.56 -22.33 5.37
N HIS A 436 -0.66 -22.20 5.85
CA HIS A 436 -0.96 -22.16 7.27
C HIS A 436 -1.76 -23.37 7.75
N SER A 437 -1.39 -23.93 8.90
CA SER A 437 -2.13 -25.00 9.59
C SER A 437 -2.50 -26.15 8.65
N MET A 438 -3.78 -26.52 8.53
CA MET A 438 -4.27 -27.60 7.67
C MET A 438 -4.04 -27.35 6.17
N GLY A 439 -3.84 -26.09 5.74
CA GLY A 439 -3.44 -25.77 4.36
C GLY A 439 -2.11 -26.41 3.97
N ASN A 440 -1.22 -26.67 4.93
CA ASN A 440 0.03 -27.40 4.70
C ASN A 440 -0.20 -28.86 4.29
N TYR A 441 -1.30 -29.48 4.75
CA TYR A 441 -1.67 -30.82 4.31
C TYR A 441 -1.95 -30.81 2.80
N GLY A 442 -2.83 -29.91 2.36
CA GLY A 442 -3.15 -29.74 0.95
C GLY A 442 -1.93 -29.41 0.10
N LEU A 443 -1.07 -28.48 0.56
CA LEU A 443 0.17 -28.13 -0.14
C LEU A 443 1.12 -29.32 -0.30
N LEU A 444 1.40 -30.05 0.80
CA LEU A 444 2.30 -31.19 0.80
C LEU A 444 1.82 -32.27 -0.16
N ARG A 445 0.52 -32.56 -0.15
CA ARG A 445 -0.12 -33.55 -1.02
C ARG A 445 -0.15 -33.10 -2.46
N ALA A 446 -0.49 -31.84 -2.74
CA ALA A 446 -0.46 -31.25 -4.07
C ALA A 446 0.95 -31.32 -4.68
N MET A 447 2.00 -30.98 -3.92
CA MET A 447 3.38 -31.06 -4.38
C MET A 447 3.87 -32.50 -4.57
N SER A 448 3.53 -33.40 -3.65
CA SER A 448 3.89 -34.82 -3.78
C SER A 448 3.16 -35.49 -4.95
N GLY A 449 1.88 -35.17 -5.19
CA GLY A 449 1.09 -35.71 -6.28
C GLY A 449 1.48 -35.12 -7.63
N ALA A 450 1.73 -33.80 -7.69
CA ALA A 450 2.22 -33.12 -8.88
C ALA A 450 3.56 -33.69 -9.33
N THR A 451 4.48 -33.99 -8.40
CA THR A 451 5.81 -34.51 -8.74
C THR A 451 5.81 -35.98 -9.12
N ALA A 452 4.89 -36.78 -8.57
CA ALA A 452 4.60 -38.12 -9.08
C ALA A 452 4.06 -38.11 -10.52
N LYS A 453 3.42 -37.00 -10.94
CA LYS A 453 2.98 -36.76 -12.32
C LYS A 453 4.01 -36.00 -13.17
N ALA A 454 5.01 -35.35 -12.57
CA ALA A 454 5.74 -34.25 -13.22
C ALA A 454 7.18 -34.04 -12.74
N THR A 455 8.00 -35.08 -12.78
CA THR A 455 9.44 -34.88 -13.08
C THR A 455 9.64 -34.17 -14.44
N ASP A 456 8.58 -34.06 -15.26
CA ASP A 456 8.50 -33.33 -16.54
C ASP A 456 8.16 -31.83 -16.45
N SER A 457 7.77 -31.26 -15.29
CA SER A 457 7.22 -29.90 -15.30
C SER A 457 8.24 -28.75 -15.32
N GLY A 458 9.48 -28.99 -14.87
CA GLY A 458 10.53 -27.95 -14.77
C GLY A 458 10.17 -26.77 -13.84
N ILE A 459 9.10 -26.90 -13.03
CA ILE A 459 8.63 -25.82 -12.15
C ILE A 459 9.52 -25.75 -10.92
N LYS A 460 10.01 -24.55 -10.63
CA LYS A 460 10.69 -24.22 -9.38
C LYS A 460 10.02 -23.02 -8.73
N PHE A 461 9.44 -23.24 -7.56
CA PHE A 461 8.90 -22.21 -6.68
C PHE A 461 10.03 -21.42 -6.01
N GLY A 462 9.73 -20.20 -5.54
CA GLY A 462 10.66 -19.38 -4.79
C GLY A 462 10.78 -19.88 -3.34
N GLN A 463 10.30 -19.06 -2.41
CA GLN A 463 10.24 -19.38 -0.98
C GLN A 463 8.95 -20.14 -0.65
N ILE A 464 9.05 -21.24 0.10
CA ILE A 464 7.90 -21.92 0.69
C ILE A 464 7.96 -21.77 2.22
N PHE A 465 6.93 -21.17 2.79
CA PHE A 465 6.78 -20.96 4.22
C PHE A 465 5.68 -21.90 4.75
N LEU A 466 6.10 -22.86 5.58
CA LEU A 466 5.21 -23.82 6.22
C LEU A 466 4.92 -23.33 7.64
N ALA A 467 3.83 -22.59 7.81
CA ALA A 467 3.44 -22.03 9.08
C ALA A 467 2.53 -23.00 9.86
N ALA A 468 2.99 -23.44 11.03
CA ALA A 468 2.20 -24.26 11.95
C ALA A 468 1.59 -25.54 11.33
N PRO A 469 2.30 -26.34 10.50
CA PRO A 469 1.67 -27.38 9.71
C PRO A 469 0.90 -28.39 10.55
N ASP A 470 -0.42 -28.46 10.30
CA ASP A 470 -1.30 -29.48 10.88
C ASP A 470 -1.28 -30.74 10.00
N VAL A 471 -0.09 -31.35 9.94
CA VAL A 471 0.17 -32.60 9.21
C VAL A 471 0.76 -33.60 10.19
N ASP A 472 0.32 -34.85 10.14
CA ASP A 472 0.93 -35.94 10.90
C ASP A 472 2.46 -35.97 10.66
N VAL A 473 3.24 -36.12 11.74
CA VAL A 473 4.71 -36.03 11.68
C VAL A 473 5.30 -37.11 10.77
N ALA A 474 4.74 -38.33 10.78
CA ALA A 474 5.26 -39.43 9.96
C ALA A 474 4.96 -39.16 8.48
N LEU A 475 3.73 -38.74 8.16
CA LEU A 475 3.36 -38.34 6.80
C LEU A 475 4.22 -37.16 6.30
N PHE A 476 4.43 -36.15 7.15
CA PHE A 476 5.26 -35.00 6.80
C PHE A 476 6.69 -35.43 6.48
N ARG A 477 7.35 -36.22 7.34
CA ARG A 477 8.70 -36.74 7.08
C ARG A 477 8.80 -37.58 5.81
N GLN A 478 7.75 -38.34 5.50
CA GLN A 478 7.71 -39.17 4.30
C GLN A 478 7.70 -38.33 3.01
N LEU A 479 6.91 -37.26 2.98
CA LEU A 479 6.64 -36.49 1.74
C LEU A 479 7.49 -35.21 1.63
N ALA A 480 7.93 -34.61 2.74
CA ALA A 480 8.58 -33.29 2.77
C ALA A 480 9.93 -33.23 2.02
N ASN A 481 10.57 -34.36 1.74
CA ASN A 481 11.75 -34.43 0.87
C ASN A 481 11.50 -33.91 -0.55
N ILE A 482 10.25 -33.63 -0.91
CA ILE A 482 9.91 -32.99 -2.17
C ILE A 482 10.24 -31.49 -2.21
N TYR A 483 10.11 -30.80 -1.07
CA TYR A 483 10.24 -29.35 -1.01
C TYR A 483 11.60 -28.83 -1.52
N PRO A 484 12.76 -29.42 -1.16
CA PRO A 484 14.05 -28.96 -1.68
C PRO A 484 14.23 -29.20 -3.19
N LYS A 485 13.40 -30.04 -3.82
CA LYS A 485 13.45 -30.33 -5.25
C LYS A 485 12.63 -29.33 -6.08
N VAL A 486 11.63 -28.70 -5.46
CA VAL A 486 10.65 -27.85 -6.16
C VAL A 486 10.69 -26.40 -5.71
N SER A 487 11.53 -26.04 -4.75
CA SER A 487 11.66 -24.66 -4.25
C SER A 487 13.11 -24.19 -4.21
N GLU A 488 13.31 -22.88 -4.17
CA GLU A 488 14.62 -22.31 -3.85
C GLU A 488 14.97 -22.54 -2.38
N ARG A 489 13.98 -22.38 -1.50
CA ARG A 489 14.12 -22.62 -0.06
C ARG A 489 12.76 -22.90 0.57
N THR A 490 12.75 -23.77 1.57
CA THR A 490 11.57 -24.06 2.38
C THR A 490 11.90 -23.84 3.85
N THR A 491 11.03 -23.14 4.56
CA THR A 491 11.16 -22.84 5.98
C THR A 491 9.93 -23.35 6.73
N LEU A 492 10.17 -24.14 7.78
CA LEU A 492 9.18 -24.72 8.67
C LEU A 492 9.13 -23.92 9.96
N TYR A 493 8.04 -23.21 10.19
CA TYR A 493 7.78 -22.54 11.47
C TYR A 493 6.99 -23.47 12.39
N VAL A 494 7.60 -23.80 13.53
CA VAL A 494 7.00 -24.64 14.57
C VAL A 494 6.73 -23.80 15.82
N SER A 495 5.74 -24.20 16.62
CA SER A 495 5.48 -23.58 17.91
C SER A 495 5.48 -24.63 19.03
N ALA A 496 5.73 -24.18 20.26
CA ALA A 496 5.49 -25.01 21.43
C ALA A 496 4.00 -25.41 21.48
N LYS A 497 3.73 -26.65 21.90
CA LYS A 497 2.38 -27.15 22.13
C LYS A 497 1.83 -26.50 23.40
N ASP A 498 1.37 -25.26 23.32
CA ASP A 498 0.68 -24.65 24.45
C ASP A 498 -0.67 -25.33 24.65
N LYS A 499 -0.84 -25.93 25.84
CA LYS A 499 -2.01 -26.71 26.25
C LYS A 499 -3.33 -25.93 26.20
N ALA A 500 -3.29 -24.62 26.01
CA ALA A 500 -4.46 -23.74 25.94
C ALA A 500 -5.00 -23.49 24.52
N VAL A 501 -4.22 -23.79 23.45
CA VAL A 501 -4.52 -23.29 22.08
C VAL A 501 -4.76 -24.40 21.06
N ASP A 502 -4.51 -25.67 21.38
CA ASP A 502 -4.81 -26.78 20.46
C ASP A 502 -6.30 -27.19 20.54
N ALA A 503 -7.18 -26.31 20.05
CA ALA A 503 -8.63 -26.49 20.05
C ALA A 503 -9.10 -27.69 19.19
N SER A 504 -8.22 -28.25 18.33
CA SER A 504 -8.48 -29.47 17.55
C SER A 504 -7.77 -30.73 18.11
N SER A 505 -6.93 -30.60 19.16
CA SER A 505 -6.22 -31.73 19.79
C SER A 505 -7.15 -32.86 20.20
N TRP A 506 -8.31 -32.51 20.76
CA TRP A 506 -9.30 -33.45 21.25
C TRP A 506 -9.95 -34.23 20.10
N LEU A 507 -10.25 -33.57 18.98
CA LEU A 507 -10.78 -34.19 17.76
C LEU A 507 -9.75 -35.11 17.09
N ARG A 508 -8.47 -34.74 17.15
CA ARG A 508 -7.35 -35.50 16.57
C ARG A 508 -6.71 -36.52 17.53
N LYS A 509 -7.33 -36.79 18.69
CA LYS A 509 -6.83 -37.73 19.71
C LYS A 509 -5.35 -37.53 20.09
N ASN A 510 -4.88 -36.28 20.18
CA ASN A 510 -3.51 -35.91 20.55
C ASN A 510 -2.39 -36.45 19.63
N GLN A 511 -2.68 -36.80 18.37
CA GLN A 511 -1.65 -37.22 17.41
C GLN A 511 -0.58 -36.12 17.20
N PRO A 512 0.72 -36.46 17.15
CA PRO A 512 1.81 -35.52 16.86
C PRO A 512 1.64 -34.82 15.52
N ARG A 513 1.96 -33.52 15.44
CA ARG A 513 1.94 -32.75 14.18
C ARG A 513 3.26 -32.07 13.91
N ALA A 514 3.59 -31.93 12.64
CA ALA A 514 4.86 -31.37 12.18
C ALA A 514 5.10 -29.93 12.68
N GLY A 515 4.02 -29.16 12.89
CA GLY A 515 4.08 -27.79 13.37
C GLY A 515 4.20 -27.60 14.88
N TYR A 516 4.21 -28.68 15.67
CA TYR A 516 4.22 -28.59 17.13
C TYR A 516 5.42 -29.31 17.76
N MET A 517 5.91 -28.77 18.88
CA MET A 517 6.97 -29.36 19.70
C MET A 517 6.57 -29.42 21.19
N PRO A 518 7.16 -30.30 22.02
CA PRO A 518 8.16 -31.34 21.67
C PRO A 518 7.54 -32.64 21.12
N PRO A 519 8.30 -33.45 20.33
CA PRO A 519 9.64 -33.15 19.80
C PRO A 519 9.58 -32.21 18.60
N ILE A 520 10.63 -31.44 18.37
CA ILE A 520 10.75 -30.59 17.17
C ILE A 520 10.89 -31.46 15.91
N THR A 521 10.21 -31.06 14.83
CA THR A 521 10.29 -31.74 13.54
C THR A 521 11.42 -31.16 12.70
N ILE A 522 12.41 -31.99 12.37
CA ILE A 522 13.53 -31.64 11.49
C ILE A 522 13.51 -32.54 10.27
N VAL A 523 13.66 -31.93 9.09
CA VAL A 523 13.74 -32.60 7.79
C VAL A 523 14.91 -32.00 7.01
N LYS A 524 15.74 -32.85 6.41
CA LYS A 524 16.91 -32.40 5.64
C LYS A 524 16.49 -31.49 4.47
N GLY A 525 17.13 -30.34 4.36
CA GLY A 525 16.86 -29.36 3.29
C GLY A 525 15.69 -28.42 3.58
N ILE A 526 15.12 -28.47 4.79
CA ILE A 526 14.10 -27.53 5.27
C ILE A 526 14.66 -26.83 6.50
N ASP A 527 14.61 -25.50 6.51
CA ASP A 527 15.04 -24.70 7.65
C ASP A 527 13.95 -24.75 8.73
N THR A 528 14.23 -25.32 9.90
CA THR A 528 13.25 -25.38 11.01
C THR A 528 13.46 -24.21 11.96
N ILE A 529 12.42 -23.40 12.15
CA ILE A 529 12.40 -22.22 13.01
C ILE A 529 11.34 -22.40 14.09
N GLU A 530 11.77 -22.32 15.34
CA GLU A 530 10.91 -22.21 16.51
C GLU A 530 10.40 -20.77 16.64
N ALA A 531 9.08 -20.62 16.65
CA ALA A 531 8.41 -19.37 16.97
C ALA A 531 8.25 -19.30 18.50
N THR A 532 9.23 -18.74 19.19
CA THR A 532 9.26 -18.61 20.66
C THR A 532 8.54 -17.31 21.08
N ASN A 533 7.92 -17.29 22.27
CA ASN A 533 7.49 -16.06 22.97
C ASN A 533 6.41 -15.16 22.33
N ILE A 534 5.62 -15.68 21.39
CA ILE A 534 4.45 -14.95 20.88
C ILE A 534 3.28 -15.25 21.82
N ASP A 535 2.65 -14.22 22.40
CA ASP A 535 1.55 -14.37 23.35
C ASP A 535 0.29 -14.90 22.61
N VAL A 536 0.26 -16.22 22.42
CA VAL A 536 -0.73 -16.97 21.65
C VAL A 536 -2.12 -16.96 22.31
N GLY A 537 -2.21 -16.49 23.57
CA GLY A 537 -3.42 -16.53 24.40
C GLY A 537 -4.54 -15.59 23.96
N LEU A 538 -4.24 -14.55 23.17
CA LEU A 538 -5.24 -13.65 22.57
C LEU A 538 -5.44 -13.88 21.06
N LEU A 539 -4.57 -14.67 20.43
CA LEU A 539 -4.27 -14.71 18.99
C LEU A 539 -4.54 -16.08 18.36
N GLY A 540 -5.69 -16.66 18.71
CA GLY A 540 -6.16 -17.96 18.22
C GLY A 540 -5.81 -18.19 16.75
N HIS A 541 -4.99 -19.20 16.50
CA HIS A 541 -4.59 -19.69 15.17
C HIS A 541 -3.96 -18.66 14.21
N SER A 542 -3.53 -17.49 14.66
CA SER A 542 -3.03 -16.41 13.78
C SER A 542 -1.57 -16.01 14.03
N TYR A 543 -0.89 -16.73 14.92
CA TYR A 543 0.44 -16.36 15.43
C TYR A 543 1.50 -16.15 14.34
N PHE A 544 1.51 -16.92 13.26
CA PHE A 544 2.55 -16.81 12.24
C PHE A 544 2.46 -15.49 11.44
N SER A 545 1.25 -14.94 11.31
CA SER A 545 1.03 -13.68 10.63
C SER A 545 0.94 -12.49 11.59
N GLU A 546 0.80 -12.73 12.89
CA GLU A 546 0.72 -11.68 13.92
C GLU A 546 2.05 -11.48 14.67
N ALA A 547 2.98 -12.42 14.57
CA ALA A 547 4.31 -12.30 15.14
C ALA A 547 5.21 -11.45 14.23
N ALA A 548 5.55 -10.25 14.70
CA ALA A 548 6.44 -9.34 13.99
C ALA A 548 7.77 -10.00 13.59
N GLY A 549 8.32 -10.87 14.44
CA GLY A 549 9.54 -11.62 14.15
C GLY A 549 9.39 -12.70 13.07
N ILE A 550 8.21 -13.31 12.89
CA ILE A 550 7.98 -14.29 11.82
C ILE A 550 7.76 -13.58 10.49
N LEU A 551 6.90 -12.55 10.46
CA LEU A 551 6.69 -11.76 9.25
C LEU A 551 7.97 -11.03 8.81
N GLY A 552 8.78 -10.55 9.75
CA GLY A 552 10.09 -9.98 9.44
C GLY A 552 11.02 -11.01 8.78
N ASP A 553 11.00 -12.27 9.22
CA ASP A 553 11.86 -13.33 8.65
C ASP A 553 11.39 -13.66 7.23
N MET A 554 10.07 -13.77 7.05
CA MET A 554 9.45 -13.92 5.74
C MET A 554 9.82 -12.77 4.81
N HIS A 555 9.71 -11.52 5.25
CA HIS A 555 10.06 -10.34 4.46
C HIS A 555 11.53 -10.38 4.00
N ASN A 556 12.45 -10.66 4.93
CA ASN A 556 13.87 -10.80 4.61
C ASN A 556 14.14 -11.95 3.63
N LEU A 557 13.46 -13.09 3.80
CA LEU A 557 13.59 -14.23 2.90
C LEU A 557 13.06 -13.96 1.50
N LEU A 558 11.96 -13.21 1.38
CA LEU A 558 11.42 -12.77 0.08
C LEU A 558 12.44 -11.90 -0.67
N LEU A 559 13.19 -11.05 0.02
CA LEU A 559 14.15 -10.13 -0.59
C LEU A 559 15.53 -10.73 -0.86
N HIS A 560 16.02 -11.59 0.03
CA HIS A 560 17.44 -11.98 0.05
C HIS A 560 17.71 -13.48 -0.11
N ASN A 561 16.72 -14.35 0.17
CA ASN A 561 16.89 -15.82 0.16
C ASN A 561 18.06 -16.32 1.03
N ASP A 562 18.36 -15.61 2.12
CA ASP A 562 19.49 -15.91 2.99
C ASP A 562 19.33 -17.25 3.75
N PRO A 563 20.42 -18.02 3.93
CA PRO A 563 20.40 -19.17 4.82
C PRO A 563 20.09 -18.73 6.26
N PRO A 564 19.50 -19.60 7.09
CA PRO A 564 19.04 -19.22 8.44
C PRO A 564 20.13 -18.63 9.33
N ASP A 565 21.38 -19.08 9.20
CA ASP A 565 22.53 -18.53 9.95
C ASP A 565 22.88 -17.06 9.59
N LYS A 566 22.32 -16.50 8.51
CA LYS A 566 22.53 -15.10 8.09
C LYS A 566 21.32 -14.20 8.33
N ARG A 567 20.24 -14.73 8.89
CA ARG A 567 19.01 -13.95 9.11
C ARG A 567 19.09 -13.22 10.46
N PRO A 568 18.96 -11.88 10.51
CA PRO A 568 19.31 -11.08 11.69
C PRO A 568 18.60 -11.41 13.00
N GLN A 569 17.42 -12.04 12.95
CA GLN A 569 16.58 -12.36 14.11
C GLN A 569 16.54 -13.84 14.49
N LEU A 570 17.39 -14.67 13.85
CA LEU A 570 17.42 -16.11 14.10
C LEU A 570 18.63 -16.51 14.92
N ILE A 571 18.37 -17.20 16.03
CA ILE A 571 19.41 -17.83 16.85
C ILE A 571 19.45 -19.32 16.58
N ARG A 572 20.66 -19.84 16.35
CA ARG A 572 20.89 -21.26 16.14
C ARG A 572 20.88 -22.04 17.45
N HIS A 573 20.09 -23.10 17.46
CA HIS A 573 20.01 -24.11 18.51
C HIS A 573 20.35 -25.51 17.95
N THR A 574 20.45 -26.50 18.83
CA THR A 574 20.76 -27.89 18.46
C THR A 574 19.89 -28.84 19.29
N THR A 575 19.30 -29.85 18.66
CA THR A 575 18.53 -30.89 19.37
C THR A 575 19.45 -31.80 20.19
N LYS A 576 18.86 -32.64 21.04
CA LYS A 576 19.61 -33.64 21.80
C LYS A 576 20.40 -34.60 20.89
N GLU A 577 19.89 -34.84 19.69
CA GLU A 577 20.48 -35.70 18.67
C GLU A 577 21.50 -34.97 17.77
N GLY A 578 21.82 -33.70 18.05
CA GLY A 578 22.82 -32.93 17.32
C GLY A 578 22.31 -32.23 16.04
N ALA A 579 21.01 -32.25 15.77
CA ALA A 579 20.45 -31.62 14.57
C ALA A 579 20.23 -30.11 14.81
N PRO A 580 20.62 -29.21 13.88
CA PRO A 580 20.42 -27.78 14.04
C PRO A 580 18.96 -27.38 13.82
N TYR A 581 18.51 -26.38 14.56
CA TYR A 581 17.28 -25.62 14.32
C TYR A 581 17.50 -24.16 14.74
N TRP A 582 16.59 -23.25 14.41
CA TRP A 582 16.71 -21.84 14.81
C TRP A 582 15.49 -21.40 15.61
N ALA A 583 15.60 -20.30 16.35
CA ALA A 583 14.49 -19.67 17.06
C ALA A 583 14.45 -18.18 16.75
N VAL A 584 13.24 -17.62 16.71
CA VAL A 584 13.04 -16.17 16.61
C VAL A 584 13.16 -15.56 18.00
N GLU A 585 14.01 -14.54 18.15
CA GLU A 585 14.10 -13.73 19.38
C GLU A 585 13.10 -12.57 19.45
#